data_AF-A0AAN6Q9R3-F1
#
_entry.id   AF-A0AAN6Q9R3-F1
#
_cell.length_a   1.000
_cell.length_b   1.000
_cell.length_c   1.000
_cell.angle_alpha   90.00
_cell.angle_beta   90.00
_cell.angle_gamma   90.00
#
_symmetry.space_group_name_H-M   'P 1'
#
loop_
_entity.id
_entity.type
_entity.pdbx_description
1 polymer ?
#
loop_
_entity_poly.entity_id
_entity_poly.type
_entity_poly.pdbx_seq_one_letter_code
_entity_poly.pdbx_strand_id
1 'polypeptide(L)'
;MAAPNPAVDAFPDDPLVQSVTAYVKEYMQNYDASHAWDHIERVVALAHHIYAQSDPAFQSTLDLRTIHLAALLHDVGDHKYLPPGASSQTQIQTLLLSLSLSNLNSTSNSTSDSTSNSNPTSTSDSLSTSNTKPDPNSDPNSCTPTLAQKIQTICSAVSYSSEIKNPSRVTSLIASHPELAVVQDADRLDAMGAVGIGRMFTFGG
;
A
#
# COMPACT_ATOMS: atom_id res chain seq x y z
N MET A 1 5.43 25.85 -6.67
CA MET A 1 4.67 24.59 -6.70
C MET A 1 5.48 23.62 -7.53
N ALA A 2 5.87 22.47 -6.97
CA ALA A 2 6.56 21.43 -7.73
C ALA A 2 5.63 20.92 -8.86
N ALA A 3 6.20 20.52 -10.00
CA ALA A 3 5.43 19.90 -11.07
C ALA A 3 4.80 18.59 -10.57
N PRO A 4 3.59 18.21 -11.05
CA PRO A 4 2.96 16.95 -10.67
C PRO A 4 3.89 15.77 -11.01
N ASN A 5 4.01 14.81 -10.09
CA ASN A 5 4.79 13.60 -10.28
C ASN A 5 3.93 12.58 -11.07
N PRO A 6 4.26 12.30 -12.35
CA PRO A 6 3.41 11.48 -13.21
C PRO A 6 3.25 10.03 -12.71
N ALA A 7 4.18 9.53 -11.90
CA ALA A 7 4.08 8.19 -11.31
C ALA A 7 3.06 8.12 -10.17
N VAL A 8 2.91 9.20 -9.39
CA VAL A 8 1.92 9.28 -8.31
C VAL A 8 0.51 9.39 -8.89
N ASP A 9 0.36 10.11 -10.00
CA ASP A 9 -0.92 10.31 -10.68
C ASP A 9 -1.24 9.20 -11.70
N ALA A 10 -0.53 8.07 -11.67
CA ALA A 10 -0.63 7.00 -12.68
C ALA A 10 -1.99 6.26 -12.68
N PHE A 11 -2.78 6.38 -11.60
CA PHE A 11 -4.10 5.75 -11.47
C PHE A 11 -5.18 6.81 -11.17
N PRO A 12 -5.45 7.73 -12.12
CA PRO A 12 -6.34 8.86 -11.87
C PRO A 12 -7.80 8.45 -11.72
N ASP A 13 -8.20 7.28 -12.23
CA ASP A 13 -9.58 6.78 -12.19
C ASP A 13 -9.79 5.67 -11.15
N ASP A 14 -8.82 5.42 -10.27
CA ASP A 14 -8.90 4.41 -9.22
C ASP A 14 -9.23 5.06 -7.85
N PRO A 15 -10.48 4.93 -7.36
CA PRO A 15 -10.90 5.56 -6.12
C PRO A 15 -10.12 5.08 -4.90
N LEU A 16 -9.64 3.84 -4.88
CA LEU A 16 -8.84 3.33 -3.77
C LEU A 16 -7.47 4.01 -3.75
N VAL A 17 -6.80 4.10 -4.90
CA VAL A 17 -5.50 4.77 -5.01
C VAL A 17 -5.62 6.25 -4.65
N GLN A 18 -6.69 6.93 -5.10
CA GLN A 18 -6.95 8.32 -4.72
C GLN A 18 -7.12 8.48 -3.20
N SER A 19 -7.98 7.66 -2.58
CA SER A 19 -8.23 7.73 -1.13
C SER A 19 -6.99 7.39 -0.31
N VAL A 20 -6.20 6.40 -0.73
CA VAL A 20 -4.92 6.06 -0.09
C VAL A 20 -3.92 7.19 -0.24
N THR A 21 -3.79 7.77 -1.44
CA THR A 21 -2.88 8.89 -1.69
C THR A 21 -3.23 10.10 -0.82
N ALA A 22 -4.52 10.44 -0.73
CA ALA A 22 -5.00 11.53 0.12
C ALA A 22 -4.70 11.25 1.61
N TYR A 23 -4.99 10.03 2.07
CA TYR A 23 -4.68 9.60 3.43
C TYR A 23 -3.19 9.69 3.72
N VAL A 24 -2.32 9.15 2.86
CA VAL A 24 -0.86 9.15 3.07
C VAL A 24 -0.32 10.58 3.08
N LYS A 25 -0.80 11.45 2.19
CA LYS A 25 -0.44 12.88 2.20
C LYS A 25 -0.77 13.53 3.54
N GLU A 26 -1.93 13.26 4.11
CA GLU A 26 -2.34 13.80 5.42
C GLU A 26 -1.57 13.16 6.57
N TYR A 27 -1.44 11.83 6.56
CA TYR A 27 -0.71 11.06 7.55
C TYR A 27 0.75 11.52 7.66
N MET A 28 1.39 11.76 6.50
CA MET A 28 2.80 12.11 6.42
C MET A 28 3.12 13.58 6.75
N GLN A 29 2.12 14.47 6.82
CA GLN A 29 2.32 15.87 7.24
C GLN A 29 2.80 15.98 8.69
N ASN A 30 2.58 14.95 9.50
CA ASN A 30 2.97 14.94 10.90
C ASN A 30 4.40 14.43 11.13
N TYR A 31 5.11 14.00 10.08
CA TYR A 31 6.49 13.51 10.19
C TYR A 31 7.52 14.61 9.88
N ASP A 32 8.74 14.39 10.37
CA ASP A 32 9.87 15.24 10.04
C ASP A 32 10.24 15.14 8.54
N ALA A 33 11.08 16.06 8.08
CA ALA A 33 11.48 16.16 6.67
C ALA A 33 12.10 14.89 6.09
N SER A 34 12.52 13.95 6.93
CA SER A 34 13.23 12.73 6.52
C SER A 34 12.29 11.57 6.14
N HIS A 35 11.03 11.62 6.57
CA HIS A 35 9.92 10.71 6.20
C HIS A 35 8.71 11.49 5.65
N ALA A 36 8.95 12.71 5.18
CA ALA A 36 7.91 13.54 4.60
C ALA A 36 7.42 12.95 3.27
N TRP A 37 6.27 13.45 2.81
CA TRP A 37 5.64 13.09 1.54
C TRP A 37 6.61 12.99 0.35
N ASP A 38 7.63 13.87 0.29
CA ASP A 38 8.65 13.86 -0.75
C ASP A 38 9.41 12.52 -0.87
N HIS A 39 9.64 11.81 0.25
CA HIS A 39 10.24 10.47 0.23
C HIS A 39 9.31 9.47 -0.46
N ILE A 40 8.04 9.45 -0.07
CA ILE A 40 7.03 8.56 -0.65
C ILE A 40 6.89 8.81 -2.15
N GLU A 41 6.85 10.06 -2.59
CA GLU A 41 6.76 10.40 -4.03
C GLU A 41 7.94 9.85 -4.83
N ARG A 42 9.16 9.95 -4.28
CA ARG A 42 10.37 9.42 -4.95
C ARG A 42 10.37 7.91 -4.97
N VAL A 43 9.98 7.24 -3.89
CA VAL A 43 9.86 5.77 -3.84
C VAL A 43 8.81 5.26 -4.84
N VAL A 44 7.65 5.91 -4.93
CA VAL A 44 6.62 5.56 -5.94
C VAL A 44 7.17 5.71 -7.36
N ALA A 45 7.86 6.82 -7.65
CA ALA A 45 8.48 7.05 -8.96
C ALA A 45 9.56 6.01 -9.29
N LEU A 46 10.42 5.67 -8.34
CA LEU A 46 11.45 4.64 -8.49
C LEU A 46 10.83 3.26 -8.71
N ALA A 47 9.79 2.91 -7.96
CA ALA A 47 9.09 1.63 -8.10
C ALA A 47 8.45 1.48 -9.50
N HIS A 48 7.82 2.55 -10.01
CA HIS A 48 7.29 2.60 -11.38
C HIS A 48 8.40 2.48 -12.42
N HIS A 49 9.53 3.14 -12.21
CA HIS A 49 10.68 3.05 -13.09
C HIS A 49 11.26 1.62 -13.14
N ILE A 50 11.45 0.98 -11.99
CA ILE A 50 11.92 -0.41 -11.89
C ILE A 50 10.93 -1.34 -12.60
N TYR A 51 9.62 -1.19 -12.37
CA TYR A 51 8.60 -1.96 -13.07
C TYR A 51 8.73 -1.81 -14.60
N ALA A 52 8.89 -0.59 -15.10
CA ALA A 52 8.98 -0.30 -16.53
C ALA A 52 10.28 -0.79 -17.19
N GLN A 53 11.37 -0.92 -16.41
CA GLN A 53 12.67 -1.40 -16.88
C GLN A 53 12.89 -2.90 -16.61
N SER A 54 11.94 -3.58 -15.96
CA SER A 54 12.04 -5.00 -15.64
C SER A 54 12.01 -5.87 -16.89
N ASP A 55 12.71 -7.01 -16.83
CA ASP A 55 12.62 -8.04 -17.88
C ASP A 55 11.14 -8.43 -18.12
N PRO A 56 10.69 -8.59 -19.38
CA PRO A 56 9.28 -8.87 -19.67
C PRO A 56 8.72 -10.12 -18.97
N ALA A 57 9.52 -11.17 -18.80
CA ALA A 57 9.06 -12.37 -18.10
C ALA A 57 8.84 -12.07 -16.62
N PHE A 58 9.75 -11.33 -15.99
CA PHE A 58 9.57 -10.88 -14.60
C PHE A 58 8.40 -9.91 -14.46
N GLN A 59 8.30 -8.90 -15.34
CA GLN A 59 7.24 -7.90 -15.33
C GLN A 59 5.85 -8.53 -15.45
N SER A 60 5.70 -9.62 -16.21
CA SER A 60 4.43 -10.35 -16.33
C SER A 60 3.93 -10.99 -15.02
N THR A 61 4.80 -11.11 -14.01
CA THR A 61 4.46 -11.62 -12.67
C THR A 61 4.05 -10.52 -11.69
N LEU A 62 4.18 -9.25 -12.10
CA LEU A 62 4.01 -8.09 -11.24
C LEU A 62 2.66 -7.41 -11.47
N ASP A 63 1.99 -7.01 -10.40
CA ASP A 63 0.84 -6.10 -10.44
C ASP A 63 1.25 -4.65 -10.09
N LEU A 64 1.21 -3.75 -11.09
CA LEU A 64 1.62 -2.35 -10.91
C LEU A 64 0.76 -1.62 -9.87
N ARG A 65 -0.53 -1.95 -9.78
CA ARG A 65 -1.43 -1.37 -8.77
C ARG A 65 -1.00 -1.75 -7.35
N THR A 66 -0.67 -3.02 -7.13
CA THR A 66 -0.10 -3.51 -5.86
C THR A 66 1.23 -2.82 -5.54
N ILE A 67 2.15 -2.70 -6.50
CA ILE A 67 3.43 -2.00 -6.32
C ILE A 67 3.19 -0.56 -5.89
N HIS A 68 2.30 0.15 -6.57
CA HIS A 68 1.99 1.55 -6.30
C HIS A 68 1.38 1.73 -4.90
N LEU A 69 0.37 0.93 -4.54
CA LEU A 69 -0.25 0.99 -3.22
C LEU A 69 0.73 0.62 -2.10
N ALA A 70 1.55 -0.41 -2.30
CA ALA A 70 2.56 -0.80 -1.33
C ALA A 70 3.64 0.28 -1.15
N ALA A 71 4.11 0.90 -2.23
CA ALA A 71 5.05 2.02 -2.16
C ALA A 71 4.45 3.23 -1.43
N LEU A 72 3.18 3.56 -1.65
CA LEU A 72 2.49 4.62 -0.89
C LEU A 72 2.40 4.31 0.61
N LEU A 73 2.18 3.04 0.96
CA LEU A 73 1.84 2.62 2.32
C LEU A 73 3.01 2.05 3.13
N HIS A 74 4.21 1.88 2.56
CA HIS A 74 5.28 1.12 3.21
C HIS A 74 5.75 1.72 4.54
N ASP A 75 5.68 3.05 4.68
CA ASP A 75 6.01 3.79 5.90
C ASP A 75 4.78 4.04 6.80
N VAL A 76 3.58 3.63 6.39
CA VAL A 76 2.38 3.74 7.24
C VAL A 76 2.42 2.68 8.33
N GLY A 77 2.32 3.11 9.59
CA GLY A 77 2.30 2.22 10.75
C GLY A 77 3.69 1.80 11.24
N ASP A 78 4.76 2.52 10.87
CA ASP A 78 6.08 2.35 11.50
C ASP A 78 5.93 2.51 13.02
N HIS A 79 6.35 1.47 13.75
CA HIS A 79 6.28 1.34 15.21
C HIS A 79 6.91 2.50 15.98
N LYS A 80 7.80 3.27 15.35
CA LYS A 80 8.38 4.49 15.93
C LYS A 80 7.34 5.57 16.27
N TYR A 81 6.13 5.48 15.69
CA TYR A 81 5.10 6.51 15.80
C TYR A 81 3.73 5.98 16.25
N LEU A 82 3.67 4.72 16.71
CA LEU A 82 2.45 4.15 17.26
C LEU A 82 2.24 4.54 18.72
N PRO A 83 0.99 4.83 19.15
CA PRO A 83 0.67 4.89 20.56
C PRO A 83 1.07 3.59 21.27
N PRO A 84 1.53 3.63 22.53
CA PRO A 84 1.88 2.42 23.27
C PRO A 84 0.73 1.41 23.26
N GLY A 85 0.95 0.23 22.66
CA GLY A 85 -0.04 -0.86 22.60
C GLY A 85 -0.79 -1.02 21.28
N ALA A 86 -0.62 -0.13 20.30
CA ALA A 86 -1.13 -0.35 18.95
C ALA A 86 -0.19 -1.29 18.17
N SER A 87 -0.75 -2.24 17.40
CA SER A 87 0.03 -3.15 16.55
C SER A 87 0.06 -2.63 15.11
N SER A 88 1.24 -2.58 14.50
CA SER A 88 1.43 -2.24 13.07
C SER A 88 0.81 -3.28 12.13
N GLN A 89 0.51 -4.47 12.65
CA GLN A 89 0.36 -5.70 11.87
C GLN A 89 -0.96 -5.80 11.10
N THR A 90 -1.94 -4.97 11.42
CA THR A 90 -3.25 -4.94 10.74
C THR A 90 -3.70 -3.54 10.32
N GLN A 91 -2.87 -2.51 10.52
CA GLN A 91 -3.28 -1.12 10.27
C GLN A 91 -3.54 -0.85 8.80
N ILE A 92 -2.64 -1.32 7.92
CA ILE A 92 -2.80 -1.12 6.47
C ILE A 92 -3.99 -1.92 5.96
N GLN A 93 -4.16 -3.16 6.43
CA GLN A 93 -5.32 -3.96 6.05
C GLN A 93 -6.64 -3.29 6.46
N THR A 94 -6.72 -2.80 7.70
CA THR A 94 -7.91 -2.12 8.23
C THR A 94 -8.20 -0.83 7.48
N LEU A 95 -7.16 -0.04 7.19
CA LEU A 95 -7.25 1.21 6.45
C LEU A 95 -7.76 0.98 5.02
N LEU A 96 -7.18 0.03 4.29
CA LEU A 96 -7.57 -0.26 2.92
C LEU A 96 -9.03 -0.70 2.83
N LEU A 97 -9.47 -1.56 3.76
CA LEU A 97 -10.86 -1.99 3.84
C LEU A 97 -11.80 -0.84 4.22
N SER A 98 -11.43 0.01 5.17
CA SER A 98 -12.27 1.14 5.58
C SER A 98 -12.43 2.20 4.49
N LEU A 99 -11.34 2.56 3.79
CA LEU A 99 -11.38 3.50 2.67
C LEU A 99 -12.22 2.95 1.52
N SER A 100 -12.14 1.65 1.24
CA SER A 100 -12.97 0.99 0.22
C SER A 100 -14.46 1.04 0.57
N LEU A 101 -14.83 0.80 1.84
CA LEU A 101 -16.23 0.88 2.28
C LEU A 101 -16.77 2.31 2.21
N SER A 102 -15.96 3.32 2.57
CA SER A 102 -16.34 4.73 2.43
C SER A 102 -16.59 5.11 0.96
N ASN A 103 -15.75 4.64 0.04
CA ASN A 103 -15.91 4.90 -1.40
C ASN A 103 -17.22 4.29 -1.97
N LEU A 104 -17.60 3.10 -1.50
CA LEU A 104 -18.87 2.46 -1.87
C LEU A 104 -20.09 3.25 -1.37
N ASN A 105 -20.05 3.73 -0.13
CA ASN A 105 -21.16 4.48 0.48
C ASN A 105 -21.35 5.89 -0.14
N SER A 106 -20.29 6.52 -0.63
CA SER A 106 -20.39 7.79 -1.36
C SER A 106 -21.07 7.64 -2.72
N THR A 107 -21.00 6.45 -3.33
CA THR A 107 -21.58 6.17 -4.65
C THR A 107 -23.08 5.85 -4.56
N SER A 108 -23.53 5.27 -3.44
CA SER A 108 -24.94 4.87 -3.23
C SER A 108 -25.88 6.00 -2.77
N ASN A 109 -25.36 7.17 -2.38
CA ASN A 109 -26.17 8.33 -1.98
C ASN A 109 -26.67 9.22 -3.13
N SER A 110 -26.52 8.79 -4.39
CA SER A 110 -27.02 9.53 -5.58
C SER A 110 -28.33 8.99 -6.18
N THR A 111 -28.98 8.01 -5.56
CA THR A 111 -30.30 7.51 -5.97
C THR A 111 -31.23 7.46 -4.77
N SER A 112 -31.97 8.55 -4.56
CA SER A 112 -33.18 8.53 -3.75
C SER A 112 -34.25 7.74 -4.48
N ASP A 113 -34.49 6.50 -4.07
CA ASP A 113 -35.84 5.97 -4.17
C ASP A 113 -36.18 5.10 -2.96
N SER A 114 -37.38 5.35 -2.46
CA SER A 114 -37.93 4.82 -1.21
C SER A 114 -38.34 3.35 -1.40
N THR A 115 -38.23 2.53 -0.34
CA THR A 115 -39.33 1.69 0.22
C THR A 115 -38.82 0.61 1.21
N SER A 116 -39.21 0.80 2.47
CA SER A 116 -39.51 -0.14 3.58
C SER A 116 -38.76 -1.48 3.83
N ASN A 117 -38.11 -1.52 5.01
CA ASN A 117 -38.42 -2.37 6.19
C ASN A 117 -38.33 -3.91 6.14
N SER A 118 -37.38 -4.51 6.86
CA SER A 118 -37.59 -5.45 8.00
C SER A 118 -36.26 -6.02 8.53
N ASN A 119 -36.22 -6.30 9.84
CA ASN A 119 -35.08 -6.74 10.66
C ASN A 119 -35.35 -8.18 11.17
N PRO A 120 -34.49 -8.79 12.03
CA PRO A 120 -33.20 -9.47 11.80
C PRO A 120 -33.29 -11.01 12.02
N THR A 121 -32.32 -11.81 11.56
CA THR A 121 -32.10 -13.17 12.12
C THR A 121 -30.64 -13.61 12.02
N SER A 122 -30.15 -14.10 13.15
CA SER A 122 -28.88 -14.77 13.43
C SER A 122 -28.62 -16.02 12.60
N THR A 123 -27.38 -16.22 12.15
CA THR A 123 -26.77 -17.56 12.01
C THR A 123 -25.24 -17.44 12.04
N SER A 124 -24.64 -18.32 12.83
CA SER A 124 -23.23 -18.71 12.80
C SER A 124 -22.81 -19.17 11.40
N ASP A 125 -21.52 -19.04 11.05
CA ASP A 125 -20.68 -20.19 10.65
C ASP A 125 -19.32 -19.77 10.05
N SER A 126 -18.27 -20.36 10.64
CA SER A 126 -17.21 -21.12 9.97
C SER A 126 -16.29 -20.43 8.96
N LEU A 127 -15.12 -20.05 9.49
CA LEU A 127 -13.86 -19.86 8.80
C LEU A 127 -13.57 -21.03 7.83
N SER A 128 -13.62 -20.77 6.51
CA SER A 128 -13.17 -21.70 5.47
C SER A 128 -12.12 -21.02 4.60
N THR A 129 -10.87 -21.45 4.78
CA THR A 129 -9.72 -21.07 3.97
C THR A 129 -9.79 -21.86 2.66
N SER A 130 -10.33 -21.27 1.59
CA SER A 130 -10.25 -21.84 0.25
C SER A 130 -9.52 -20.87 -0.69
N ASN A 131 -8.36 -21.33 -1.16
CA ASN A 131 -7.67 -20.79 -2.32
C ASN A 131 -8.65 -20.76 -3.50
N THR A 132 -9.15 -19.58 -3.83
CA THR A 132 -9.99 -19.36 -5.00
C THR A 132 -9.30 -18.37 -5.92
N LYS A 133 -9.16 -18.80 -7.18
CA LYS A 133 -8.85 -17.97 -8.34
C LYS A 133 -9.71 -16.69 -8.26
N PRO A 134 -9.15 -15.49 -8.54
CA PRO A 134 -9.91 -14.25 -8.46
C PRO A 134 -11.17 -14.35 -9.32
N ASP A 135 -12.32 -14.04 -8.70
CA ASP A 135 -13.60 -14.02 -9.38
C ASP A 135 -13.54 -13.05 -10.57
N PRO A 136 -13.92 -13.47 -11.79
CA PRO A 136 -13.88 -12.61 -12.97
C PRO A 136 -14.90 -11.45 -12.94
N ASN A 137 -15.70 -11.34 -11.88
CA ASN A 137 -16.74 -10.34 -11.68
C ASN A 137 -16.50 -9.42 -10.46
N SER A 138 -15.34 -9.52 -9.78
CA SER A 138 -14.99 -8.52 -8.77
C SER A 138 -14.60 -7.22 -9.47
N ASP A 139 -15.25 -6.10 -9.11
CA ASP A 139 -14.86 -4.77 -9.57
C ASP A 139 -13.33 -4.61 -9.46
N PRO A 140 -12.61 -4.36 -10.57
CA PRO A 140 -11.15 -4.27 -10.56
C PRO A 140 -10.64 -3.17 -9.60
N ASN A 141 -11.50 -2.21 -9.23
CA ASN A 141 -11.18 -1.13 -8.31
C ASN A 141 -11.56 -1.43 -6.86
N SER A 142 -12.29 -2.51 -6.58
CA SER A 142 -12.68 -2.94 -5.24
C SER A 142 -11.47 -3.42 -4.43
N CYS A 143 -11.33 -2.94 -3.19
CA CYS A 143 -10.34 -3.49 -2.27
C CYS A 143 -10.81 -4.83 -1.71
N THR A 144 -10.40 -5.92 -2.36
CA THR A 144 -10.65 -7.26 -1.81
C THR A 144 -9.84 -7.48 -0.52
N PRO A 145 -10.35 -8.25 0.46
CA PRO A 145 -9.59 -8.61 1.66
C PRO A 145 -8.22 -9.25 1.35
N THR A 146 -8.17 -10.03 0.26
CA THR A 146 -6.95 -10.64 -0.27
C THR A 146 -5.93 -9.60 -0.72
N LEU A 147 -6.36 -8.58 -1.47
CA LEU A 147 -5.48 -7.48 -1.88
C LEU A 147 -4.95 -6.69 -0.67
N ALA A 148 -5.84 -6.37 0.28
CA ALA A 148 -5.45 -5.67 1.51
C ALA A 148 -4.42 -6.46 2.33
N GLN A 149 -4.61 -7.79 2.43
CA GLN A 149 -3.66 -8.68 3.11
C GLN A 149 -2.33 -8.77 2.36
N LYS A 150 -2.35 -8.84 1.03
CA LYS A 150 -1.15 -8.82 0.18
C LYS A 150 -0.34 -7.55 0.42
N ILE A 151 -0.98 -6.38 0.34
CA ILE A 151 -0.31 -5.08 0.55
C ILE A 151 0.24 -4.98 1.98
N GLN A 152 -0.54 -5.34 3.00
CA GLN A 152 -0.06 -5.38 4.39
C GLN A 152 1.17 -6.27 4.56
N THR A 153 1.18 -7.43 3.89
CA THR A 153 2.31 -8.37 3.92
C THR A 153 3.55 -7.75 3.29
N ILE A 154 3.42 -7.15 2.11
CA ILE A 154 4.50 -6.47 1.40
C ILE A 154 5.07 -5.35 2.27
N CYS A 155 4.25 -4.41 2.72
CA CYS A 155 4.69 -3.27 3.54
C CYS A 155 5.44 -3.73 4.81
N SER A 156 4.97 -4.80 5.47
CA SER A 156 5.63 -5.34 6.68
C SER A 156 7.05 -5.90 6.43
N ALA A 157 7.42 -6.12 5.17
CA ALA A 157 8.68 -6.73 4.76
C ALA A 157 9.61 -5.78 3.98
N VAL A 158 9.21 -4.52 3.72
CA VAL A 158 10.05 -3.56 2.97
C VAL A 158 11.33 -3.21 3.75
N SER A 159 11.23 -2.99 5.05
CA SER A 159 12.34 -2.51 5.89
C SER A 159 13.58 -3.42 5.88
N TYR A 160 14.74 -2.83 5.58
CA TYR A 160 16.05 -3.50 5.66
C TYR A 160 16.34 -4.11 7.04
N SER A 161 15.93 -3.44 8.12
CA SER A 161 16.12 -3.93 9.49
C SER A 161 15.34 -5.22 9.76
N SER A 162 14.19 -5.38 9.13
CA SER A 162 13.38 -6.61 9.22
C SER A 162 13.98 -7.74 8.38
N GLU A 163 14.54 -7.42 7.20
CA GLU A 163 15.19 -8.40 6.34
C GLU A 163 16.43 -9.03 6.98
N ILE A 164 17.34 -8.22 7.52
CA ILE A 164 18.60 -8.72 8.11
C ILE A 164 18.33 -9.67 9.29
N LYS A 165 17.22 -9.49 10.01
CA LYS A 165 16.81 -10.39 11.09
C LYS A 165 16.36 -11.76 10.58
N ASN A 166 15.78 -11.85 9.38
CA ASN A 166 15.31 -13.11 8.81
C ASN A 166 15.30 -13.08 7.26
N PRO A 167 16.47 -13.28 6.62
CA PRO A 167 16.58 -13.22 5.16
C PRO A 167 15.74 -14.29 4.46
N SER A 168 15.67 -15.50 5.01
CA SER A 168 14.91 -16.63 4.44
C SER A 168 13.41 -16.34 4.37
N ARG A 169 12.86 -15.60 5.35
CA ARG A 169 11.48 -15.12 5.31
C ARG A 169 11.27 -14.18 4.13
N VAL A 170 12.17 -13.22 3.92
CA VAL A 170 12.05 -12.26 2.81
C VAL A 170 12.14 -12.97 1.47
N THR A 171 13.07 -13.91 1.28
CA THR A 171 13.14 -14.72 0.06
C THR A 171 11.84 -15.47 -0.20
N SER A 172 11.24 -16.06 0.84
CA SER A 172 9.95 -16.76 0.73
C SER A 172 8.79 -15.81 0.39
N LEU A 173 8.82 -14.59 0.94
CA LEU A 173 7.84 -13.56 0.64
C LEU A 173 7.97 -13.03 -0.79
N ILE A 174 9.19 -12.79 -1.29
CA ILE A 174 9.42 -12.39 -2.68
C ILE A 174 8.94 -13.48 -3.64
N ALA A 175 9.17 -14.75 -3.32
CA ALA A 175 8.69 -15.86 -4.14
C ALA A 175 7.16 -15.94 -4.23
N SER A 176 6.44 -15.47 -3.20
CA SER A 176 4.96 -15.44 -3.18
C SER A 176 4.37 -14.10 -3.64
N HIS A 177 5.13 -13.02 -3.50
CA HIS A 177 4.73 -11.63 -3.76
C HIS A 177 5.91 -10.88 -4.40
N PRO A 178 6.17 -11.06 -5.71
CA PRO A 178 7.33 -10.51 -6.38
C PRO A 178 7.36 -8.97 -6.38
N GLU A 179 6.22 -8.32 -6.16
CA GLU A 179 6.13 -6.86 -5.98
C GLU A 179 6.96 -6.36 -4.79
N LEU A 180 7.19 -7.20 -3.76
CA LEU A 180 8.03 -6.84 -2.63
C LEU A 180 9.45 -6.47 -3.05
N ALA A 181 10.02 -7.19 -4.02
CA ALA A 181 11.38 -6.90 -4.50
C ALA A 181 11.46 -5.50 -5.13
N VAL A 182 10.46 -5.12 -5.92
CA VAL A 182 10.39 -3.80 -6.55
C VAL A 182 10.30 -2.67 -5.51
N VAL A 183 9.44 -2.83 -4.50
CA VAL A 183 9.27 -1.82 -3.45
C VAL A 183 10.51 -1.72 -2.56
N GLN A 184 11.14 -2.85 -2.22
CA GLN A 184 12.41 -2.86 -1.47
C GLN A 184 13.53 -2.15 -2.23
N ASP A 185 13.68 -2.42 -3.53
CA ASP A 185 14.71 -1.79 -4.35
C ASP A 185 14.46 -0.28 -4.47
N ALA A 186 13.21 0.13 -4.68
CA ALA A 186 12.83 1.53 -4.77
C ALA A 186 13.15 2.32 -3.48
N ASP A 187 12.76 1.79 -2.32
CA ASP A 187 13.04 2.40 -1.01
C ASP A 187 14.55 2.52 -0.74
N ARG A 188 15.31 1.46 -1.01
CA ARG A 188 16.77 1.45 -0.84
C ARG A 188 17.49 2.41 -1.77
N LEU A 189 17.03 2.54 -3.02
CA LEU A 189 17.60 3.48 -3.97
C LEU A 189 17.41 4.93 -3.50
N ASP A 190 16.27 5.26 -2.87
CA ASP A 190 16.04 6.60 -2.31
C ASP A 190 16.95 6.94 -1.12
N ALA A 191 17.46 5.92 -0.42
CA ALA A 191 18.43 6.08 0.67
C ALA A 191 19.88 6.25 0.17
N MET A 192 20.14 6.14 -1.13
CA MET A 192 21.48 6.27 -1.73
C MET A 192 21.65 7.60 -2.50
N GLY A 193 22.86 7.83 -3.03
CA GLY A 193 23.17 8.99 -3.85
C GLY A 193 23.09 10.33 -3.12
N ALA A 194 22.92 11.42 -3.89
CA ALA A 194 22.91 12.77 -3.33
C ALA A 194 21.76 13.00 -2.33
N VAL A 195 20.59 12.40 -2.58
CA VAL A 195 19.42 12.46 -1.67
C VAL A 195 19.71 11.74 -0.37
N GLY A 196 20.26 10.52 -0.43
CA GLY A 196 20.67 9.76 0.75
C GLY A 196 21.69 10.50 1.62
N ILE A 197 22.70 11.12 0.99
CA ILE A 197 23.68 11.96 1.70
C ILE A 197 22.99 13.13 2.41
N GLY A 198 22.07 13.82 1.73
CA GLY A 198 21.28 14.90 2.32
C GLY A 198 20.46 14.44 3.54
N ARG A 199 19.77 13.31 3.42
CA ARG A 199 18.98 12.72 4.53
C ARG A 199 19.87 12.38 5.73
N MET A 200 21.07 11.81 5.51
CA MET A 200 22.00 11.47 6.59
C MET A 200 22.38 12.70 7.43
N PHE A 201 22.67 13.85 6.79
CA PHE A 201 22.96 15.09 7.52
C PHE A 201 21.75 15.65 8.27
N THR A 202 20.52 15.40 7.82
CA THR A 202 19.31 15.81 8.56
C THR A 202 19.03 14.96 9.80
N PHE A 203 19.48 13.69 9.84
CA PHE A 203 19.28 12.80 10.98
C PHE A 203 20.38 12.90 12.05
N GLY A 204 21.62 13.19 11.66
CA GLY A 204 22.78 13.21 12.55
C GLY A 204 23.13 14.58 13.16
N GLY A 205 22.35 15.61 12.83
CA GLY A 205 22.58 17.01 13.24
C GLY A 205 22.03 17.36 14.62
#